data_AF-A0A7C8ARJ3-F1
#
_entry.id   AF-A0A7C8ARJ3-F1
#
_cell.length_a   1.000
_cell.length_b   1.000
_cell.length_c   1.000
_cell.angle_alpha   90.00
_cell.angle_beta   90.00
_cell.angle_gamma   90.00
#
_symmetry.space_group_name_H-M   'P 1'
#
loop_
_entity.id
_entity.type
_entity.pdbx_description
1 polymer ?
#
loop_
_entity_poly.entity_id
_entity_poly.type
_entity_poly.pdbx_seq_one_letter_code
_entity_poly.pdbx_strand_id
1 'polypeptide(L)'
;MSKEKIVSQRLREGRFFFISKILLVLLFMPQLVCAAAANPMGLIQNGTDRALVILRQSQRGEAPSLRQRKDEILLVVGEYFNFEEMAKRALGRPWKEQLPDKRQEFAQLFKQLLFNT
;
A
#
# COMPACT_ATOMS: atom_id res chain seq x y z
N MET A 1 -6.64 41.10 50.62
CA MET A 1 -6.11 39.75 50.32
C MET A 1 -7.16 38.73 49.86
N SER A 2 -8.45 38.88 50.19
CA SER A 2 -9.51 37.90 49.82
C SER A 2 -10.01 38.02 48.37
N LYS A 3 -10.08 39.23 47.79
CA LYS A 3 -10.66 39.45 46.45
C LYS A 3 -9.82 38.90 45.28
N GLU A 4 -8.48 38.93 45.37
CA GLU A 4 -7.60 38.43 44.29
C GLU A 4 -7.63 36.91 44.13
N LYS A 5 -7.72 36.17 45.25
CA LYS A 5 -7.82 34.70 45.20
C LYS A 5 -9.09 34.25 44.48
N ILE A 6 -10.22 34.92 44.73
CA ILE A 6 -11.53 34.62 44.12
C ILE A 6 -11.51 34.89 42.61
N VAL A 7 -10.87 35.98 42.15
CA VAL A 7 -10.73 36.29 40.72
C VAL A 7 -9.84 35.26 40.03
N SER A 8 -8.70 34.91 40.62
CA SER A 8 -7.78 33.89 40.07
C SER A 8 -8.39 32.48 40.02
N GLN A 9 -9.30 32.17 40.94
CA GLN A 9 -10.01 30.89 41.02
C GLN A 9 -11.11 30.82 39.95
N ARG A 10 -11.89 31.90 39.78
CA ARG A 10 -12.94 32.00 38.75
C ARG A 10 -12.35 31.94 37.32
N LEU A 11 -11.18 32.54 37.10
CA LEU A 11 -10.46 32.47 35.82
C LEU A 11 -9.89 31.06 35.54
N ARG A 12 -9.51 30.31 36.57
CA ARG A 12 -9.05 28.91 36.45
C ARG A 12 -10.18 27.98 36.06
N GLU A 13 -11.33 28.11 36.71
CA GLU A 13 -12.51 27.28 36.42
C GLU A 13 -13.09 27.53 35.01
N GLY A 14 -13.11 28.79 34.55
CA GLY A 14 -13.47 29.11 33.17
C GLY A 14 -12.53 28.47 32.13
N ARG A 15 -11.23 28.42 32.43
CA ARG A 15 -10.22 27.74 31.59
C ARG A 15 -10.39 26.22 31.61
N PHE A 16 -10.67 25.61 32.77
CA PHE A 16 -10.97 24.17 32.87
C PHE A 16 -12.23 23.79 32.09
N PHE A 17 -13.28 24.61 32.17
CA PHE A 17 -14.51 24.38 31.42
C PHE A 17 -14.30 24.55 29.91
N PHE A 18 -13.48 25.52 29.49
CA PHE A 18 -13.08 25.68 28.08
C PHE A 18 -12.26 24.48 27.57
N ILE A 19 -11.24 24.05 28.33
CA ILE A 19 -10.40 22.91 27.98
C ILE A 19 -11.23 21.63 27.94
N SER A 20 -12.13 21.42 28.91
CA SER A 20 -13.04 20.28 28.95
C SER A 20 -13.98 20.27 27.76
N LYS A 21 -14.54 21.43 27.35
CA LYS A 21 -15.36 21.54 26.14
C LYS A 21 -14.58 21.26 24.87
N ILE A 22 -13.33 21.76 24.76
CA ILE A 22 -12.45 21.45 23.63
C ILE A 22 -12.15 19.95 23.58
N LEU A 23 -11.87 19.33 24.73
CA LEU A 23 -11.61 17.89 24.84
C LEU A 23 -12.85 17.07 24.46
N LEU A 24 -14.04 17.52 24.86
CA LEU A 24 -15.33 16.91 24.53
C LEU A 24 -15.59 17.00 23.01
N VAL A 25 -15.37 18.16 22.39
CA VAL A 25 -15.53 18.35 20.94
C VAL A 25 -14.52 17.52 20.15
N LEU A 26 -13.27 17.39 20.62
CA LEU A 26 -12.27 16.49 20.04
C LEU A 26 -12.65 15.01 20.17
N LEU A 27 -13.30 14.62 21.28
CA LEU A 27 -13.77 13.25 21.51
C LEU A 27 -14.97 12.88 20.63
N PHE A 28 -15.84 13.84 20.31
CA PHE A 28 -17.04 13.66 19.48
C PHE A 28 -16.84 14.01 18.00
N MET A 29 -15.60 14.22 17.55
CA MET A 29 -15.27 14.23 16.11
C MET A 29 -14.99 12.78 15.69
N PRO A 30 -15.98 12.00 15.22
CA PRO A 30 -15.67 10.72 14.59
C PRO A 30 -14.75 11.04 13.41
N GLN A 31 -13.58 10.41 13.41
CA GLN A 31 -12.68 10.48 12.27
C GLN A 31 -13.40 9.83 11.09
N LEU A 32 -14.04 10.66 10.26
CA LEU A 32 -14.57 10.30 8.95
C LEU A 32 -13.41 10.05 7.99
N VAL A 33 -12.51 9.14 8.36
CA VAL A 33 -11.58 8.52 7.43
C VAL A 33 -12.22 7.20 7.07
N CYS A 34 -13.28 7.27 6.25
CA CYS A 34 -13.58 6.17 5.37
C CYS A 34 -12.41 6.11 4.38
N ALA A 35 -11.33 5.44 4.77
CA ALA A 35 -10.37 4.95 3.80
C ALA A 35 -11.17 4.03 2.89
N ALA A 36 -11.58 4.54 1.73
CA ALA A 36 -12.08 3.73 0.65
C ALA A 36 -10.94 2.78 0.28
N ALA A 37 -10.87 1.63 0.95
CA ALA A 37 -9.94 0.58 0.62
C ALA A 37 -10.15 0.30 -0.87
N ALA A 38 -9.11 0.48 -1.67
CA ALA A 38 -9.18 0.23 -3.10
C ALA A 38 -9.79 -1.16 -3.30
N ASN A 39 -10.94 -1.23 -3.99
CA ASN A 39 -11.61 -2.50 -4.15
C ASN A 39 -10.70 -3.44 -4.97
N PRO A 40 -10.73 -4.77 -4.73
CA PRO A 40 -9.82 -5.71 -5.40
C PRO A 40 -9.89 -5.64 -6.94
N MET A 41 -11.07 -5.37 -7.51
CA MET A 41 -11.25 -5.18 -8.95
C MET A 41 -10.55 -3.91 -9.44
N GLY A 42 -10.68 -2.80 -8.71
CA GLY A 42 -10.03 -1.53 -9.02
C GLY A 42 -8.51 -1.62 -8.99
N LEU A 43 -7.95 -2.43 -8.08
CA LEU A 43 -6.51 -2.69 -8.05
C LEU A 43 -6.01 -3.37 -9.32
N ILE A 44 -6.69 -4.45 -9.76
CA ILE A 44 -6.33 -5.18 -10.97
C ILE A 44 -6.55 -4.31 -12.23
N GLN A 45 -7.64 -3.56 -12.28
CA GLN A 45 -7.91 -2.61 -13.38
C GLN A 45 -6.79 -1.58 -13.49
N ASN A 46 -6.38 -0.96 -12.38
CA ASN A 46 -5.31 0.04 -12.37
C ASN A 46 -3.98 -0.54 -12.88
N GLY A 47 -3.60 -1.74 -12.42
CA GLY A 47 -2.39 -2.42 -12.89
C GLY A 47 -2.44 -2.74 -14.38
N THR A 48 -3.60 -3.18 -14.86
CA THR A 48 -3.83 -3.49 -16.28
C THR A 48 -3.74 -2.24 -17.15
N ASP A 49 -4.37 -1.15 -16.73
CA ASP A 49 -4.34 0.12 -17.45
C ASP A 49 -2.91 0.67 -17.56
N ARG A 50 -2.12 0.59 -16.49
CA ARG A 50 -0.70 0.98 -16.49
C ARG A 50 0.12 0.15 -17.47
N ALA A 51 -0.05 -1.17 -17.47
CA ALA A 51 0.62 -2.05 -18.42
C ALA A 51 0.23 -1.73 -19.88
N LEU A 52 -1.05 -1.44 -20.14
CA LEU A 52 -1.53 -1.04 -21.47
C LEU A 52 -0.96 0.31 -21.93
N VAL A 53 -0.78 1.27 -21.02
CA VAL A 53 -0.13 2.56 -21.34
C VAL A 53 1.31 2.34 -21.82
N ILE A 54 2.09 1.52 -21.11
CA ILE A 54 3.48 1.18 -21.50
C ILE A 54 3.51 0.54 -22.89
N LEU A 55 2.59 -0.39 -23.17
CA LEU A 55 2.47 -1.04 -24.47
C LEU A 55 2.04 -0.07 -25.59
N ARG A 56 1.17 0.91 -25.32
CA ARG A 56 0.70 1.88 -26.32
C ARG A 56 1.76 2.93 -26.65
N GLN A 57 2.49 3.44 -25.66
CA GLN A 57 3.62 4.35 -25.89
C GLN A 57 4.67 3.69 -26.80
N SER A 58 4.85 2.38 -26.65
CA SER A 58 5.71 1.59 -27.53
C SER A 58 5.29 1.54 -28.99
N GLN A 59 4.00 1.56 -29.31
CA GLN A 59 3.55 1.53 -30.71
C GLN A 59 3.78 2.87 -31.42
N ARG A 60 3.89 3.98 -30.68
CA ARG A 60 4.08 5.32 -31.24
C ARG A 60 5.53 5.66 -31.56
N GLY A 61 6.47 4.73 -31.34
CA GLY A 61 7.90 4.96 -31.54
C GLY A 61 8.55 5.83 -30.45
N GLU A 62 7.82 6.14 -29.39
CA GLU A 62 8.25 7.03 -28.30
C GLU A 62 9.03 6.27 -27.18
N ALA A 63 9.15 4.94 -27.27
CA ALA A 63 9.56 4.10 -26.14
C ALA A 63 10.92 3.39 -26.29
N PRO A 64 11.55 2.97 -25.16
CA PRO A 64 12.88 2.37 -25.12
C PRO A 64 12.92 0.97 -25.78
N SER A 65 14.06 0.26 -25.72
CA SER A 65 14.20 -1.09 -26.27
C SER A 65 13.14 -2.08 -25.76
N LEU A 66 12.85 -3.16 -26.50
CA LEU A 66 11.90 -4.20 -26.06
C LEU A 66 12.20 -4.73 -24.65
N ARG A 67 13.48 -4.77 -24.26
CA ARG A 67 13.93 -5.24 -22.95
C ARG A 67 13.50 -4.30 -21.83
N GLN A 68 13.75 -3.00 -21.98
CA GLN A 68 13.36 -1.98 -21.00
C GLN A 68 11.83 -1.95 -20.79
N ARG A 69 11.04 -2.16 -21.85
CA ARG A 69 9.57 -2.28 -21.73
C ARG A 69 9.14 -3.48 -20.90
N LYS A 70 9.77 -4.64 -21.12
CA LYS A 70 9.51 -5.84 -20.34
C LYS A 70 9.84 -5.58 -18.86
N ASP A 71 10.95 -4.91 -18.58
CA ASP A 71 11.34 -4.57 -17.21
C ASP A 71 10.33 -3.62 -16.55
N GLU A 72 9.84 -2.59 -17.26
CA GLU A 72 8.80 -1.68 -16.77
C GLU A 72 7.48 -2.40 -16.47
N ILE A 73 7.02 -3.28 -17.35
CA ILE A 73 5.83 -4.11 -17.11
C ILE A 73 6.05 -5.02 -15.90
N LEU A 74 7.23 -5.60 -15.75
CA LEU A 74 7.58 -6.49 -14.65
C LEU A 74 7.62 -5.77 -13.30
N LEU A 75 7.94 -4.46 -13.29
CA LEU A 75 7.77 -3.60 -12.10
C LEU A 75 6.29 -3.45 -11.74
N VAL A 76 5.43 -3.11 -12.71
CA VAL A 76 3.98 -2.97 -12.47
C VAL A 76 3.39 -4.28 -11.96
N VAL A 77 3.67 -5.41 -12.62
CA VAL A 77 3.18 -6.74 -12.19
C VAL A 77 3.69 -7.10 -10.79
N GLY A 78 4.93 -6.73 -10.46
CA GLY A 78 5.51 -6.98 -9.14
C GLY A 78 4.78 -6.32 -7.97
N GLU A 79 4.01 -5.26 -8.21
CA GLU A 79 3.20 -4.60 -7.18
C GLU A 79 1.96 -5.43 -6.78
N TYR A 80 1.48 -6.32 -7.66
CA TYR A 80 0.23 -7.05 -7.46
C TYR A 80 0.42 -8.55 -7.18
N PHE A 81 1.56 -9.12 -7.57
CA PHE A 81 1.80 -10.57 -7.47
C PHE A 81 2.91 -10.92 -6.48
N ASN A 82 2.58 -11.82 -5.55
CA ASN A 82 3.57 -12.47 -4.70
C ASN A 82 4.12 -13.72 -5.41
N PHE A 83 5.24 -13.55 -6.12
CA PHE A 83 5.87 -14.62 -6.89
C PHE A 83 6.35 -15.80 -6.03
N GLU A 84 6.73 -15.58 -4.78
CA GLU A 84 7.13 -16.67 -3.87
C GLU A 84 5.93 -17.57 -3.56
N GLU A 85 4.80 -16.96 -3.20
CA GLU A 85 3.57 -17.68 -2.90
C GLU A 85 2.95 -18.35 -4.14
N MET A 86 3.14 -17.78 -5.34
CA MET A 86 2.81 -18.43 -6.61
C MET A 86 3.72 -19.63 -6.88
N ALA A 87 5.04 -19.44 -6.77
CA ALA A 87 6.03 -20.49 -6.99
C ALA A 87 5.83 -21.67 -6.03
N LYS A 88 5.55 -21.38 -4.75
CA LYS A 88 5.19 -22.37 -3.74
C LYS A 88 3.95 -23.18 -4.11
N ARG A 89 2.88 -22.54 -4.60
CA ARG A 89 1.66 -23.22 -5.05
C ARG A 89 1.91 -24.06 -6.30
N ALA A 90 2.76 -23.58 -7.22
CA ALA A 90 3.14 -24.31 -8.42
C ALA A 90 4.03 -25.53 -8.12
N LEU A 91 5.01 -25.39 -7.20
CA LEU A 91 5.90 -26.48 -6.82
C LEU A 91 5.19 -27.54 -5.97
N GLY A 92 4.27 -27.12 -5.09
CA GLY A 92 3.47 -28.02 -4.27
C GLY A 92 4.26 -28.65 -3.12
N ARG A 93 4.09 -29.96 -2.92
CA ARG A 93 4.66 -30.71 -1.77
C ARG A 93 6.18 -30.51 -1.58
N PRO A 94 7.02 -30.60 -2.64
CA PRO A 94 8.46 -30.43 -2.52
C PRO A 94 8.91 -29.08 -1.95
N TRP A 95 8.07 -28.04 -1.97
CA TRP A 95 8.43 -26.72 -1.41
C TRP A 95 8.93 -26.82 0.03
N LYS A 96 8.25 -27.62 0.86
CA LYS A 96 8.62 -27.80 2.28
C LYS A 96 9.95 -28.52 2.49
N GLU A 97 10.39 -29.31 1.52
CA GLU A 97 11.63 -30.09 1.55
C GLU A 97 12.85 -29.27 1.10
N GLN A 98 12.62 -28.15 0.39
CA GLN A 98 13.71 -27.28 -0.07
C GLN A 98 14.27 -26.41 1.05
N LEU A 99 15.59 -26.17 0.99
CA LEU A 99 16.29 -25.17 1.79
C LEU A 99 15.78 -23.75 1.46
N PRO A 100 15.81 -22.79 2.41
CA PRO A 100 15.37 -21.41 2.17
C PRO A 100 15.99 -20.76 0.91
N ASP A 101 17.30 -20.90 0.72
CA ASP A 101 18.01 -20.36 -0.45
C ASP A 101 17.51 -20.97 -1.76
N LYS A 102 17.20 -22.27 -1.76
CA LYS A 102 16.65 -22.99 -2.92
C LYS A 102 15.21 -22.60 -3.24
N ARG A 103 14.42 -22.28 -2.22
CA ARG A 103 13.06 -21.71 -2.42
C ARG A 103 13.12 -20.35 -3.08
N GLN A 104 14.05 -19.49 -2.64
CA GLN A 104 14.25 -18.17 -3.22
C GLN A 104 14.76 -18.27 -4.67
N GLU A 105 15.73 -19.14 -4.93
CA GLU A 105 16.23 -19.43 -6.27
C GLU A 105 15.11 -19.93 -7.18
N PHE A 106 14.30 -20.89 -6.71
CA PHE A 106 13.15 -21.39 -7.46
C PHE A 106 12.13 -20.29 -7.77
N ALA A 107 11.79 -19.44 -6.80
CA ALA A 107 10.86 -18.33 -7.01
C ALA A 107 11.38 -17.32 -8.05
N GLN A 108 12.69 -17.04 -8.06
CA GLN A 108 13.31 -16.20 -9.07
C GLN A 108 13.27 -16.83 -10.46
N LEU A 109 13.61 -18.11 -10.59
CA LEU A 109 13.56 -18.84 -11.86
C LEU A 109 12.13 -18.98 -12.38
N PHE A 110 11.17 -19.26 -11.50
CA PHE A 110 9.74 -19.30 -11.83
C PHE A 110 9.26 -17.94 -12.36
N LYS A 111 9.63 -16.84 -11.72
CA LYS A 111 9.34 -15.49 -12.22
C LYS A 111 9.93 -15.30 -13.62
N GLN A 112 11.22 -15.59 -13.81
CA GLN A 112 11.89 -15.44 -15.11
C GLN A 112 11.21 -16.26 -16.21
N LEU A 113 10.79 -17.49 -15.91
CA LEU A 113 10.06 -18.35 -16.84
C LEU A 113 8.78 -17.67 -17.34
N LEU A 114 7.95 -17.14 -16.44
CA LEU A 114 6.67 -16.51 -16.79
C LEU A 114 6.81 -15.29 -17.71
N PHE A 115 7.94 -14.58 -17.65
CA PHE A 115 8.16 -13.38 -18.46
C PHE A 115 8.95 -13.63 -19.76
N ASN A 116 9.41 -14.86 -19.96
CA ASN A 116 10.17 -15.27 -21.15
C ASN A 116 9.39 -16.23 -22.07
N THR A 117 8.24 -16.74 -21.63
CA THR A 117 7.22 -17.38 -22.50
C THR A 117 6.43 -16.34 -23.28
#